data_AF-A0A2R6NKF3-F1
#
_entry.id   AF-A0A2R6NKF3-F1
#
_cell.length_a   1.000
_cell.length_b   1.000
_cell.length_c   1.000
_cell.angle_alpha   90.00
_cell.angle_beta   90.00
_cell.angle_gamma   90.00
#
_symmetry.space_group_name_H-M   'P 1'
#
loop_
_entity.id
_entity.type
_entity.pdbx_description
1 polymer ?
#
loop_
_entity_poly.entity_id
_entity_poly.type
_entity_poly.pdbx_seq_one_letter_code
_entity_poly.pdbx_strand_id
1 'polypeptide(L)' 'MATSTTASQEELKAARVPLGWRDGCSALLLPLNVCRKEKYYLPWECENEKHAYENYIRRMKLLAKQKAAAAEE' A
#
# COMPACT_ATOMS: atom_id res chain seq x y z
N MET A 1 -17.51 -0.58 5.64
CA MET A 1 -17.18 -0.49 4.20
C MET A 1 -15.70 -0.17 4.10
N ALA A 2 -14.88 -1.12 3.67
CA ALA A 2 -13.45 -0.87 3.44
C ALA A 2 -13.32 0.04 2.21
N THR A 3 -12.53 1.11 2.31
CA THR A 3 -12.21 1.94 1.13
C THR A 3 -11.38 1.12 0.14
N SER A 4 -11.44 1.44 -1.16
CA SER A 4 -10.74 0.72 -2.24
C SER A 4 -9.23 0.50 -2.01
N THR A 5 -8.62 1.23 -1.08
CA THR A 5 -7.18 1.22 -0.78
C THR A 5 -6.82 0.59 0.56
N THR A 6 -7.81 0.26 1.39
CA THR A 6 -7.64 -0.39 2.70
C THR A 6 -8.19 -1.81 2.68
N ALA A 7 -7.38 -2.81 3.05
CA ALA A 7 -7.87 -4.17 3.21
C ALA A 7 -8.69 -4.29 4.51
N SER A 8 -9.54 -5.31 4.59
CA SER A 8 -10.27 -5.61 5.83
C SER A 8 -9.30 -6.09 6.92
N GLN A 9 -9.71 -5.92 8.18
CA GLN A 9 -8.88 -6.35 9.31
C GLN A 9 -8.67 -7.87 9.34
N GLU A 10 -9.65 -8.63 8.85
CA GLU A 10 -9.58 -10.10 8.77
C GLU A 10 -8.57 -10.54 7.71
N GLU A 11 -8.58 -9.92 6.53
CA GLU A 11 -7.59 -10.17 5.46
C GLU A 11 -6.17 -9.85 5.92
N LEU A 12 -5.97 -8.73 6.64
CA LEU A 12 -4.65 -8.35 7.14
C LEU A 12 -4.11 -9.31 8.22
N LYS A 13 -5.02 -9.87 9.04
CA LYS A 13 -4.68 -10.92 10.00
C LYS A 13 -4.35 -12.23 9.29
N ALA A 14 -5.15 -12.63 8.31
CA ALA A 14 -4.93 -13.85 7.52
C ALA A 14 -3.59 -13.80 6.76
N ALA A 15 -3.27 -12.66 6.15
CA ALA A 15 -2.01 -12.43 5.45
C ALA A 15 -0.81 -12.15 6.39
N ARG A 16 -1.01 -12.17 7.71
CA ARG A 16 0.01 -11.94 8.75
C ARG A 16 0.83 -10.66 8.51
N VAL A 17 0.17 -9.59 8.06
CA VAL A 17 0.84 -8.31 7.81
C VAL A 17 1.25 -7.67 9.15
N PRO A 18 2.52 -7.23 9.32
CA PRO A 18 2.95 -6.55 10.54
C PRO A 18 2.19 -5.24 10.75
N LEU A 19 2.02 -4.84 12.02
CA LEU A 19 1.20 -3.66 12.39
C LEU A 19 1.64 -2.38 11.67
N GLY A 20 2.94 -2.18 11.46
CA GLY A 20 3.46 -0.99 10.77
C GLY A 20 3.03 -0.86 9.31
N TRP A 21 2.60 -1.96 8.68
CA TRP A 21 2.15 -1.99 7.28
C TRP A 21 0.63 -2.11 7.14
N ARG A 22 -0.12 -2.00 8.25
CA ARG A 22 -1.59 -1.98 8.26
C ARG A 22 -2.09 -0.55 8.14
N ASP A 23 -1.66 0.11 7.06
CA ASP A 23 -1.97 1.49 6.77
C ASP A 23 -3.12 1.63 5.76
N GLY A 24 -3.39 2.87 5.36
CA GLY A 24 -4.34 3.24 4.31
C GLY A 24 -4.01 2.70 2.92
N CYS A 25 -2.87 2.01 2.75
CA CYS A 25 -2.36 1.47 1.47
C CYS A 25 -2.37 -0.07 1.46
N SER A 26 -2.82 -0.69 2.54
CA SER A 26 -2.67 -2.12 2.80
C SER A 26 -3.31 -3.03 1.75
N ALA A 27 -4.36 -2.57 1.04
CA ALA A 27 -4.98 -3.33 -0.05
C ALA A 27 -4.03 -3.54 -1.24
N LEU A 28 -3.11 -2.62 -1.51
CA LEU A 28 -2.12 -2.72 -2.59
C LEU A 28 -0.91 -3.58 -2.18
N LEU A 29 -0.64 -3.68 -0.88
CA LEU A 29 0.50 -4.42 -0.35
C LEU A 29 0.27 -5.94 -0.36
N LEU A 30 -0.97 -6.38 -0.12
CA LEU A 30 -1.35 -7.80 -0.19
C LEU A 30 -0.98 -8.46 -1.53
N PRO A 31 -1.45 -7.98 -2.70
CA PRO A 31 -1.14 -8.60 -3.99
C PRO A 31 0.36 -8.56 -4.31
N LEU A 32 1.06 -7.48 -3.93
CA LEU A 32 2.52 -7.38 -4.09
C LEU A 32 3.25 -8.47 -3.28
N ASN A 33 2.82 -8.73 -2.05
CA ASN A 33 3.43 -9.76 -1.21
C ASN A 33 3.10 -11.18 -1.70
N VAL A 34 1.90 -11.39 -2.28
CA VAL A 34 1.56 -12.65 -2.95
C VAL A 34 2.47 -12.88 -4.15
N CYS A 35 2.58 -11.91 -5.07
CA CYS A 35 3.47 -11.99 -6.23
C CYS A 35 4.92 -12.26 -5.82
N ARG A 36 5.43 -11.55 -4.81
CA ARG A 36 6.79 -11.75 -4.29
C ARG A 36 7.00 -13.17 -3.76
N LYS A 37 6.02 -13.74 -3.05
CA LYS A 37 6.12 -15.10 -2.52
C LYS A 37 6.08 -16.14 -3.63
N GLU A 38 5.22 -15.96 -4.63
CA GLU A 38 5.10 -16.86 -5.78
C GLU A 38 6.34 -16.84 -6.68
N LYS A 39 6.92 -15.65 -6.88
CA LYS A 39 8.08 -15.42 -7.75
C LYS A 39 9.40 -15.38 -7.00
N TYR A 40 9.46 -15.89 -5.77
CA TYR A 40 10.68 -15.97 -4.96
C TYR A 40 11.44 -14.63 -4.84
N TYR A 41 10.71 -13.52 -4.77
CA TYR A 41 11.26 -12.16 -4.62
C TYR A 41 12.21 -11.73 -5.75
N LEU A 42 12.02 -12.27 -6.96
CA LEU A 42 12.77 -11.81 -8.13
C LEU A 42 12.46 -10.33 -8.43
N PRO A 43 13.48 -9.49 -8.65
CA PRO A 43 13.30 -8.04 -8.71
C PRO A 43 12.54 -7.54 -9.95
N TRP A 44 12.46 -8.32 -11.03
CA TRP A 44 11.87 -7.92 -12.32
C TRP A 44 10.43 -8.41 -12.56
N GLU A 45 9.91 -9.37 -11.79
CA GLU A 45 8.60 -10.00 -12.10
C GLU A 45 7.38 -9.30 -11.48
N CYS A 46 7.54 -8.51 -10.41
CA CYS A 46 6.44 -7.86 -9.69
C CYS A 46 6.51 -6.32 -9.77
N GLU A 47 7.02 -5.78 -10.88
CA GLU A 47 7.24 -4.34 -11.04
C GLU A 47 5.92 -3.54 -11.10
N ASN A 48 4.87 -4.10 -11.69
CA ASN A 48 3.60 -3.38 -11.85
C ASN A 48 2.93 -3.09 -10.50
N GLU A 49 2.83 -4.11 -9.65
CA GLU A 49 2.26 -4.02 -8.30
C GLU A 49 3.12 -3.13 -7.41
N LYS A 50 4.44 -3.24 -7.54
CA LYS A 50 5.40 -2.37 -6.84
C LYS A 50 5.22 -0.91 -7.23
N HIS A 51 5.18 -0.61 -8.54
CA HIS A 51 4.97 0.75 -9.02
C HIS A 51 3.60 1.30 -8.62
N ALA A 52 2.55 0.49 -8.63
CA ALA A 52 1.23 0.90 -8.16
C ALA A 52 1.27 1.33 -6.68
N TYR A 53 1.93 0.53 -5.83
CA TYR A 53 2.12 0.84 -4.41
C TYR A 53 2.93 2.13 -4.20
N GLU A 54 4.08 2.27 -4.88
CA GLU A 54 4.94 3.45 -4.77
C GLU A 54 4.26 4.74 -5.25
N ASN A 55 3.52 4.67 -6.36
CA ASN A 55 2.77 5.80 -6.89
C ASN A 55 1.69 6.27 -5.92
N TYR A 56 1.00 5.35 -5.25
CA TYR A 56 0.01 5.70 -4.25
C TYR A 56 0.64 6.43 -3.05
N ILE A 57 1.76 5.91 -2.52
CA ILE A 57 2.50 6.57 -1.44
C ILE A 57 2.94 7.99 -1.85
N ARG A 58 3.44 8.13 -3.10
CA ARG A 58 3.84 9.44 -3.63
C ARG A 58 2.66 10.42 -3.66
N ARG A 59 1.49 9.98 -4.14
CA ARG A 59 0.26 10.80 -4.17
C ARG A 59 -0.17 11.21 -2.76
N MET A 60 -0.13 10.29 -1.80
CA MET A 60 -0.48 10.58 -0.41
C MET A 60 0.45 11.64 0.22
N LYS A 61 1.76 11.56 -0.05
CA LYS A 61 2.72 12.59 0.40
C LYS A 61 2.46 13.96 -0.21
N LEU A 62 2.10 14.01 -1.50
CA LEU A 62 1.75 15.27 -2.18
C LEU A 62 0.47 15.89 -1.58
N LEU A 63 -0.56 15.08 -1.37
CA LEU A 63 -1.81 15.53 -0.73
C LEU A 63 -1.57 16.03 0.70
N ALA A 64 -0.72 15.34 1.47
CA ALA A 64 -0.35 15.79 2.81
C ALA A 64 0.34 17.16 2.80
N LYS A 65 1.25 17.40 1.85
CA LYS A 65 1.90 18.71 1.68
C LYS A 65 0.90 19.81 1.30
N GLN A 66 -0.01 19.54 0.38
CA GLN A 66 -1.05 20.50 -0.03
C GLN A 66 -1.98 20.84 1.14
N LYS A 67 -2.38 19.85 1.93
CA LYS A 67 -3.21 20.07 3.12
C LYS A 67 -2.49 20.88 4.20
N ALA A 68 -1.19 20.65 4.40
CA ALA A 68 -0.40 21.43 5.33
C ALA A 68 -0.31 22.90 4.89
N ALA A 69 0.00 23.15 3.61
CA ALA A 69 0.04 24.50 3.05
C ALA A 69 -1.32 25.22 3.16
N ALA A 70 -2.43 24.54 2.86
CA ALA A 70 -3.78 25.10 2.98
C ALA A 70 -4.26 25.32 4.42
N ALA A 71 -3.58 24.74 5.42
CA ALA A 71 -3.88 24.96 6.84
C ALA A 71 -3.02 26.07 7.45
N GLU A 72 -1.93 26.45 6.79
CA GLU A 72 -1.07 27.59 7.15
C GLU A 72 -1.59 28.91 6.56
N GLU A 73 -2.43 28.84 5.50
CA GLU A 73 -3.23 29.94 4.95
C GLU A 73 -4.49 30.21 5.78
#